data_AF-A0A530GIJ9-F1
#
_entry.id   AF-A0A530GIJ9-F1
#
_cell.length_a   1.000
_cell.length_b   1.000
_cell.length_c   1.000
_cell.angle_alpha   90.00
_cell.angle_beta   90.00
_cell.angle_gamma   90.00
#
_symmetry.space_group_name_H-M   'P 1'
#
loop_
_entity.id
_entity.type
_entity.pdbx_description
1 polymer ?
#
loop_
_entity_poly.entity_id
_entity_poly.type
_entity_poly.pdbx_seq_one_letter_code
_entity_poly.pdbx_strand_id
1 'polypeptide(L)' 'MTLELPPPIAAYVAANARLDVDGMLAPFAAGAVLRDNGAVLRGAAEIKHLLEEAVVGAK' A
#
# COMPACT_ATOMS: atom_id res chain seq x y z
N MET A 1 -1.60 8.90 -20.70
CA MET A 1 -2.69 7.89 -20.75
C MET A 1 -3.25 7.76 -19.35
N THR A 2 -4.55 7.94 -19.16
CA THR A 2 -5.22 7.62 -17.90
C THR A 2 -5.53 6.13 -17.91
N LEU A 3 -4.93 5.36 -17.00
CA LEU A 3 -5.35 3.97 -16.78
C LEU A 3 -6.67 4.02 -16.01
N GLU A 4 -7.75 3.48 -16.58
CA GLU A 4 -8.98 3.24 -15.84
C GLU A 4 -8.76 2.04 -14.91
N LEU A 5 -8.19 2.32 -13.74
CA LEU A 5 -7.95 1.33 -12.70
C LEU A 5 -9.22 1.13 -11.87
N PRO A 6 -9.48 -0.10 -11.39
CA PRO A 6 -10.48 -0.33 -10.36
C PRO A 6 -10.28 0.61 -9.17
N PRO A 7 -11.35 1.13 -8.54
CA PRO A 7 -11.26 2.15 -7.50
C PRO A 7 -10.22 1.91 -6.39
N PRO A 8 -10.11 0.70 -5.77
CA PRO A 8 -9.11 0.49 -4.71
C PRO A 8 -7.66 0.57 -5.21
N ILE A 9 -7.41 0.17 -6.47
CA ILE A 9 -6.07 0.24 -7.08
C ILE A 9 -5.74 1.69 -7.43
N ALA A 10 -6.70 2.44 -7.99
CA ALA A 10 -6.54 3.86 -8.27
C ALA A 10 -6.22 4.66 -7.00
N ALA A 11 -6.93 4.37 -5.90
CA ALA A 11 -6.70 5.00 -4.60
C ALA A 11 -5.30 4.72 -4.06
N TYR A 12 -4.85 3.46 -4.09
CA TYR A 12 -3.50 3.07 -3.68
C TYR A 12 -2.43 3.81 -4.48
N VAL A 13 -2.54 3.80 -5.83
CA VAL A 13 -1.55 4.44 -6.71
C VAL A 13 -1.50 5.95 -6.48
N ALA A 14 -2.65 6.61 -6.31
CA ALA A 14 -2.72 8.03 -6.03
C ALA A 14 -2.07 8.40 -4.69
N ALA A 15 -2.26 7.57 -3.65
CA ALA A 15 -1.62 7.76 -2.36
C ALA A 15 -0.10 7.50 -2.43
N ASN A 16 0.32 6.43 -3.12
CA ASN A 16 1.72 6.10 -3.32
C ASN A 16 2.48 7.22 -4.06
N ALA A 17 1.87 7.84 -5.06
CA ALA A 17 2.46 8.98 -5.78
C ALA A 17 2.73 10.20 -4.87
N ARG A 18 2.07 10.28 -3.71
CA ARG A 18 2.28 11.32 -2.69
C ARG A 18 3.06 10.82 -1.47
N LEU A 19 3.52 9.56 -1.48
CA LEU A 19 4.13 8.89 -0.33
C LEU A 19 3.25 8.93 0.93
N ASP A 20 1.93 8.85 0.73
CA ASP A 20 0.89 8.92 1.76
C ASP A 20 0.59 7.51 2.30
N VAL A 21 1.31 7.10 3.35
CA VAL A 21 1.22 5.74 3.93
C VAL A 21 -0.20 5.40 4.37
N ASP A 22 -0.89 6.30 5.05
CA ASP A 22 -2.25 6.04 5.53
C ASP A 22 -3.22 5.92 4.36
N GLY A 23 -3.07 6.75 3.32
CA GLY A 23 -3.82 6.63 2.07
C GLY A 23 -3.51 5.35 1.28
N MET A 24 -2.27 4.86 1.33
CA MET A 24 -1.87 3.59 0.73
C MET A 24 -2.45 2.39 1.50
N LEU A 25 -2.59 2.49 2.82
CA LEU A 25 -3.12 1.42 3.66
C LEU A 25 -4.65 1.28 3.55
N ALA A 26 -5.36 2.40 3.36
CA ALA A 26 -6.83 2.45 3.40
C ALA A 26 -7.57 1.44 2.48
N PRO A 27 -7.09 1.09 1.27
CA PRO A 27 -7.78 0.14 0.39
C PRO A 27 -7.68 -1.33 0.85
N PHE A 28 -6.79 -1.66 1.81
CA PHE A 28 -6.62 -3.03 2.28
C PHE A 28 -7.77 -3.43 3.22
N ALA A 29 -8.27 -4.66 3.05
CA ALA A 29 -9.21 -5.26 3.99
C ALA A 29 -8.52 -5.51 5.36
N ALA A 30 -9.29 -5.53 6.46
CA ALA A 30 -8.75 -5.73 7.80
C ALA A 30 -7.92 -7.04 7.95
N GLY A 31 -8.32 -8.10 7.25
CA GLY A 31 -7.62 -9.39 7.20
C GLY A 31 -6.70 -9.58 6.00
N ALA A 32 -6.26 -8.49 5.35
CA ALA A 32 -5.42 -8.59 4.16
C ALA A 32 -4.12 -9.36 4.44
N VAL A 33 -3.68 -10.11 3.43
CA VAL A 33 -2.39 -10.79 3.43
C VAL A 33 -1.58 -10.24 2.25
N LEU A 34 -0.46 -9.60 2.54
CA LEU A 34 0.45 -9.07 1.53
C LEU A 34 1.65 -10.01 1.42
N ARG A 35 2.01 -10.38 0.19
CA ARG A 35 3.23 -11.13 -0.11
C ARG A 35 4.18 -10.23 -0.87
N ASP A 36 5.36 -10.01 -0.30
CA ASP A 36 6.41 -9.18 -0.91
C ASP A 36 7.76 -9.86 -0.71
N ASN A 37 8.51 -10.07 -1.80
CA ASN A 37 9.88 -10.60 -1.76
C ASN A 37 10.11 -11.84 -0.87
N GLY A 38 9.12 -12.73 -0.76
CA GLY A 38 9.17 -13.94 0.08
C GLY A 38 8.65 -13.76 1.51
N ALA A 39 8.40 -12.52 1.95
CA ALA A 39 7.71 -12.22 3.20
C ALA A 39 6.18 -12.40 3.08
N VAL A 40 5.53 -12.70 4.20
CA VAL A 40 4.07 -12.75 4.32
C VAL A 40 3.68 -11.84 5.47
N LEU A 41 2.97 -10.76 5.16
CA LEU A 41 2.49 -9.76 6.11
C LEU A 41 0.98 -9.89 6.27
N ARG A 42 0.49 -9.82 7.50
CA ARG A 42 -0.89 -10.09 7.87
C ARG A 42 -1.49 -8.90 8.60
N GLY A 43 -2.57 -8.39 8.03
CA GLY A 43 -3.34 -7.31 8.59
C GLY A 43 -2.67 -5.94 8.46
N ALA A 44 -3.42 -4.92 8.88
CA ALA A 44 -3.06 -3.53 8.64
C ALA A 44 -1.74 -3.11 9.30
N ALA A 45 -1.41 -3.65 10.48
CA ALA A 45 -0.20 -3.27 11.22
C ALA A 45 1.09 -3.68 10.49
N GLU A 46 1.18 -4.95 10.07
CA GLU A 46 2.37 -5.46 9.36
C GLU A 46 2.50 -4.84 7.97
N ILE A 47 1.38 -4.62 7.27
CA ILE A 47 1.36 -3.94 5.98
C ILE A 47 1.81 -2.47 6.15
N LYS A 48 1.31 -1.76 7.17
CA LYS A 48 1.71 -0.37 7.43
C LYS A 48 3.21 -0.26 7.66
N HIS A 49 3.78 -1.14 8.46
CA HIS A 49 5.21 -1.14 8.73
C HIS A 49 6.04 -1.27 7.44
N LEU A 50 5.67 -2.18 6.53
CA LEU A 50 6.33 -2.29 5.22
C LEU A 50 6.23 -0.98 4.42
N LEU A 51 5.04 -0.37 4.36
CA LEU A 51 4.83 0.85 3.59
C LEU A 51 5.64 2.04 4.15
N GLU A 52 5.77 2.13 5.47
CA GLU A 52 6.61 3.14 6.14
C GLU A 52 8.08 2.98 5.73
N GLU A 53 8.62 1.76 5.81
CA GLU A 53 10.00 1.45 5.41
C GLU A 53 10.24 1.76 3.91
N ALA A 54 9.31 1.35 3.04
CA ALA A 54 9.41 1.60 1.61
C ALA A 54 9.42 3.09 1.27
N VAL A 55 8.61 3.90 1.96
CA VAL A 55 8.55 5.36 1.78
C VAL A 55 9.83 6.04 2.25
N VAL A 56 10.45 5.58 3.35
CA VAL A 56 11.73 6.13 3.82
C VAL A 56 12.81 5.98 2.75
N GLY A 57 12.90 4.82 2.10
CA GLY A 57 13.87 4.58 1.03
C GLY A 57 13.61 5.35 -0.28
N ALA A 58 12.42 5.92 -0.45
CA ALA A 58 12.02 6.64 -1.66
C ALA A 58 12.16 8.17 -1.57
N LYS A 59 12.48 8.71 -0.38
CA LYS A 59 12.79 10.13 -0.17
C LYS A 59 14.25 10.43 -0.47
#